data_AF-A0A0W8D9W0-F1
#
_entry.id   AF-A0A0W8D9W0-F1
#
_cell.length_a   1.000
_cell.length_b   1.000
_cell.length_c   1.000
_cell.angle_alpha   90.00
_cell.angle_beta   90.00
_cell.angle_gamma   90.00
#
_symmetry.space_group_name_H-M   'P 1'
#
loop_
_entity.id
_entity.type
_entity.pdbx_description
1 polymer ?
#
loop_
_entity_poly.entity_id
_entity_poly.type
_entity_poly.pdbx_seq_one_letter_code
_entity_poly.pdbx_strand_id
1 'polypeptide(L)'
;MQLRSRLVSSPAKWSAMAPSSPPATMSIALQHVTSPLLHDPKSDAVELAMQRQCPSGRRERTPLRTPRSAMSVKKRRLSSGEEDSEEAKRRRFRLLQSSFGPEDLVNESNWITGTFIDLMLWKFANEYPAVHFLPTAFYHFHLETAMKVTGSPWRRRCRSRRTKRDYQVKDVLGRIVDYDNNTPLVFIVNVDHIHWNLFRVQLSPTPKLQLFEPMGRLGSRSGISYRSVPRAVIEWLDVCYPQHKCWLERTVSAITNKQQVSGFDCGVACLLYADKCGRGQTGEEINKEVDQQAITSFRKQLQLQLGENGMVLDG
;
A
#
# COMPACT_ATOMS: atom_id res chain seq x y z
N MET A 1 -11.64 39.16 1.77
CA MET A 1 -10.95 40.14 0.90
C MET A 1 -10.65 39.47 -0.43
N GLN A 2 -11.29 39.93 -1.50
CA GLN A 2 -11.04 39.45 -2.87
C GLN A 2 -9.84 40.21 -3.45
N LEU A 3 -8.89 39.51 -4.07
CA LEU A 3 -7.91 40.16 -4.94
C LEU A 3 -7.96 39.53 -6.32
N ARG A 4 -8.29 40.39 -7.27
CA ARG A 4 -8.52 40.14 -8.69
C ARG A 4 -7.20 40.06 -9.44
N SER A 5 -7.22 39.22 -10.47
CA SER A 5 -6.25 39.06 -11.55
C SER A 5 -5.82 40.36 -12.24
N ARG A 6 -4.57 40.43 -12.68
CA ARG A 6 -4.17 41.24 -13.84
C ARG A 6 -3.45 40.36 -14.87
N LEU A 7 -4.09 40.24 -16.03
CA LEU A 7 -3.49 39.86 -17.30
C LEU A 7 -2.54 40.97 -17.76
N VAL A 8 -1.36 40.58 -18.24
CA VAL A 8 -0.57 41.40 -19.17
C VAL A 8 -0.15 40.50 -20.32
N SER A 9 -0.59 40.88 -21.51
CA SER A 9 -0.32 40.28 -22.80
C SER A 9 0.52 41.24 -23.64
N SER A 10 1.55 40.76 -24.35
CA SER A 10 2.07 41.34 -25.60
C SER A 10 3.16 40.45 -26.25
N PRO A 11 3.45 40.61 -27.56
CA PRO A 11 3.48 39.46 -28.49
C PRO A 11 4.76 39.26 -29.34
N ALA A 12 4.74 38.16 -30.12
CA ALA A 12 5.41 37.89 -31.41
C ALA A 12 6.94 37.57 -31.37
N LYS A 13 7.57 36.73 -32.22
CA LYS A 13 7.36 36.32 -33.62
C LYS A 13 7.97 34.92 -33.92
N TRP A 14 7.56 34.37 -35.07
CA TRP A 14 7.99 33.14 -35.74
C TRP A 14 9.50 32.94 -35.96
N SER A 15 9.94 31.67 -36.00
CA SER A 15 10.52 31.08 -37.21
C SER A 15 10.66 29.55 -37.11
N ALA A 16 10.15 28.86 -38.12
CA ALA A 16 10.39 27.44 -38.40
C ALA A 16 11.71 27.30 -39.17
N MET A 17 12.50 26.25 -38.91
CA MET A 17 13.23 25.45 -39.91
C MET A 17 13.93 24.26 -39.21
N ALA A 18 13.61 23.05 -39.66
CA ALA A 18 14.46 21.86 -39.69
C ALA A 18 14.55 21.44 -41.18
N PRO A 19 15.32 20.41 -41.62
CA PRO A 19 16.19 19.47 -40.90
C PRO A 19 17.56 19.19 -41.59
N SER A 20 18.44 18.38 -40.99
CA SER A 20 19.21 17.33 -41.70
C SER A 20 20.10 16.50 -40.75
N SER A 21 20.15 15.19 -41.02
CA SER A 21 20.95 14.15 -40.34
C SER A 21 22.41 14.08 -40.87
N PRO A 22 23.30 13.31 -40.22
CA PRO A 22 23.73 12.04 -40.84
C PRO A 22 23.91 10.86 -39.84
N PRO A 23 24.06 9.61 -40.34
CA PRO A 23 24.08 8.40 -39.52
C PRO A 23 25.51 7.89 -39.23
N ALA A 24 25.68 7.20 -38.10
CA ALA A 24 26.84 6.34 -37.86
C ALA A 24 26.38 4.99 -37.31
N THR A 25 26.50 3.98 -38.18
CA THR A 25 26.28 2.57 -37.95
C THR A 25 27.48 1.99 -37.20
N MET A 26 27.27 1.36 -36.04
CA MET A 26 28.23 0.41 -35.50
C MET A 26 27.54 -0.91 -35.19
N SER A 27 27.94 -1.92 -35.94
CA SER A 27 27.64 -3.33 -35.76
C SER A 27 28.24 -3.83 -34.45
N ILE A 28 27.43 -4.48 -33.61
CA ILE A 28 27.94 -5.34 -32.53
C ILE A 28 27.51 -6.76 -32.87
N ALA A 29 28.53 -7.60 -33.00
CA ALA A 29 28.45 -9.00 -33.36
C ALA A 29 27.73 -9.82 -32.28
N LEU A 30 26.80 -10.66 -32.75
CA LEU A 30 26.30 -11.83 -32.03
C LEU A 30 27.45 -12.81 -31.82
N GLN A 31 27.79 -13.07 -30.56
CA GLN A 31 28.54 -14.28 -30.19
C GLN A 31 27.58 -15.29 -29.58
N HIS A 32 27.33 -16.33 -30.37
CA HIS A 32 26.77 -17.60 -29.95
C HIS A 32 27.69 -18.24 -28.90
N VAL A 33 27.15 -18.56 -27.73
CA VAL A 33 27.76 -19.53 -26.81
C VAL A 33 26.89 -20.79 -26.83
N THR A 34 27.35 -21.78 -27.56
CA THR A 34 26.88 -23.16 -27.55
C THR A 34 27.26 -23.82 -26.21
N SER A 35 26.27 -24.28 -25.44
CA SER A 35 26.47 -25.22 -24.33
C SER A 35 26.04 -26.62 -24.77
N PRO A 36 26.84 -27.67 -24.50
CA PRO A 36 26.49 -29.03 -24.91
C PRO A 36 25.52 -29.69 -23.92
N LEU A 37 24.54 -30.38 -24.52
CA LEU A 37 23.65 -31.38 -23.92
C LEU A 37 24.45 -32.55 -23.36
N LEU A 38 24.15 -32.98 -22.12
CA LEU A 38 24.44 -34.33 -21.64
C LEU A 38 23.32 -34.82 -20.71
N HIS A 39 22.51 -35.73 -21.27
CA HIS A 39 21.99 -36.98 -20.72
C HIS A 39 21.38 -37.05 -19.30
N ASP A 40 20.06 -37.32 -19.31
CA ASP A 40 19.38 -38.21 -18.34
C ASP A 40 20.01 -39.63 -18.38
N PRO A 41 19.86 -40.38 -17.27
CA PRO A 41 18.93 -41.50 -17.36
C PRO A 41 18.01 -41.66 -16.15
N LYS A 42 16.80 -42.11 -16.51
CA LYS A 42 15.76 -42.70 -15.66
C LYS A 42 16.31 -43.82 -14.79
N SER A 43 15.80 -43.92 -13.56
CA SER A 43 15.65 -45.21 -12.88
C SER A 43 14.25 -45.29 -12.28
N ASP A 44 13.48 -46.20 -12.85
CA ASP A 44 12.28 -46.80 -12.27
C ASP A 44 12.68 -47.63 -11.05
N ALA A 45 11.93 -47.53 -9.94
CA ALA A 45 11.70 -48.67 -9.05
C ALA A 45 10.68 -48.35 -7.94
N VAL A 46 9.50 -48.96 -8.09
CA VAL A 46 8.76 -49.70 -7.07
C VAL A 46 8.12 -48.91 -5.92
N GLU A 47 6.86 -48.59 -6.15
CA GLU A 47 5.80 -48.38 -5.17
C GLU A 47 5.60 -49.67 -4.35
N LEU A 48 5.86 -49.61 -3.05
CA LEU A 48 5.54 -50.69 -2.11
C LEU A 48 4.47 -50.18 -1.14
N ALA A 49 3.23 -50.52 -1.47
CA ALA A 49 2.08 -50.38 -0.60
C ALA A 49 2.26 -51.30 0.63
N MET A 50 2.27 -50.70 1.82
CA MET A 50 1.94 -51.42 3.05
C MET A 50 0.94 -50.60 3.86
N GLN A 51 -0.31 -51.07 3.80
CA GLN A 51 -1.34 -50.83 4.80
C GLN A 51 -0.77 -51.04 6.20
N ARG A 52 -0.90 -50.04 7.07
CA ARG A 52 -0.89 -50.27 8.52
C ARG A 52 -2.19 -49.79 9.13
N GLN A 53 -2.84 -50.76 9.74
CA GLN A 53 -4.16 -50.74 10.32
C GLN A 53 -4.19 -49.88 11.58
N CYS A 54 -5.34 -49.23 11.78
CA CYS A 54 -5.73 -48.61 13.04
C CYS A 54 -5.95 -49.69 14.11
N PRO A 55 -5.48 -49.51 15.36
CA PRO A 55 -6.05 -50.21 16.50
C PRO A 55 -7.09 -49.30 17.18
N SER A 56 -8.33 -49.77 17.16
CA SER A 56 -9.44 -49.35 18.01
C SER A 56 -9.10 -49.61 19.49
N GLY A 57 -9.05 -48.53 20.28
CA GLY A 57 -8.81 -48.59 21.72
C GLY A 57 -9.87 -47.83 22.49
N ARG A 58 -11.02 -48.47 22.71
CA ARG A 58 -12.16 -47.99 23.51
C ARG A 58 -11.73 -47.92 24.99
N ARG A 59 -11.64 -46.71 25.55
CA ARG A 59 -11.65 -46.50 27.01
C ARG A 59 -12.71 -45.48 27.36
N GLU A 60 -13.80 -45.99 27.94
CA GLU A 60 -14.83 -45.22 28.62
C GLU A 60 -14.21 -44.45 29.79
N ARG A 61 -14.46 -43.13 29.84
CA ARG A 61 -14.27 -42.33 31.04
C ARG A 61 -15.50 -41.45 31.24
N THR A 62 -16.15 -41.70 32.38
CA THR A 62 -17.29 -41.04 32.99
C THR A 62 -17.15 -39.51 33.02
N PRO A 63 -18.18 -38.73 32.63
CA PRO A 63 -18.17 -37.28 32.82
C PRO A 63 -18.78 -36.90 34.18
N LEU A 64 -17.96 -36.41 35.10
CA LEU A 64 -18.41 -35.60 36.23
C LEU A 64 -18.18 -34.13 35.88
N ARG A 65 -19.23 -33.41 35.47
CA ARG A 65 -19.28 -31.95 35.58
C ARG A 65 -20.72 -31.44 35.60
N THR A 66 -21.00 -30.71 36.65
CA THR A 66 -22.25 -30.02 36.98
C THR A 66 -22.65 -29.00 35.91
N PRO A 67 -23.95 -28.81 35.63
CA PRO A 67 -24.41 -27.82 34.68
C PRO A 67 -24.29 -26.42 35.30
N ARG A 68 -23.30 -25.63 34.85
CA ARG A 68 -23.28 -24.19 35.11
C ARG A 68 -24.37 -23.52 34.28
N SER A 69 -25.29 -22.87 34.99
CA SER A 69 -26.39 -22.05 34.50
C SER A 69 -26.05 -21.27 33.21
N ALA A 70 -26.79 -21.56 32.14
CA ALA A 70 -26.69 -20.89 30.85
C ALA A 70 -27.19 -19.42 30.87
N MET A 71 -27.63 -18.91 32.02
CA MET A 71 -28.20 -17.56 32.13
C MET A 71 -27.18 -16.45 32.39
N SER A 72 -25.95 -16.76 32.85
CA SER A 72 -24.92 -15.73 33.09
C SER A 72 -24.08 -15.40 31.85
N VAL A 73 -24.10 -16.25 30.82
CA VAL A 73 -23.33 -16.05 29.57
C VAL A 73 -24.05 -15.09 28.61
N LYS A 74 -25.38 -14.99 28.69
CA LYS A 74 -26.17 -14.18 27.75
C LYS A 74 -26.12 -12.67 28.03
N LYS A 75 -25.80 -12.25 29.25
CA LYS A 75 -25.80 -10.82 29.64
C LYS A 75 -24.44 -10.11 29.45
N ARG A 76 -23.34 -10.85 29.25
CA ARG A 76 -21.99 -10.27 29.11
C ARG A 76 -21.55 -10.03 27.66
N ARG A 77 -22.36 -10.46 26.69
CA ARG A 77 -21.96 -10.51 25.27
C ARG A 77 -22.27 -9.27 24.44
N LEU A 78 -22.93 -8.26 25.03
CA LEU A 78 -23.39 -7.08 24.29
C LEU A 78 -22.57 -5.82 24.58
N SER A 79 -21.72 -5.79 25.63
CA SER A 79 -20.83 -4.65 25.91
C SER A 79 -19.33 -4.95 25.69
N SER A 80 -18.90 -6.21 25.63
CA SER A 80 -17.46 -6.52 25.55
C SER A 80 -16.85 -6.29 24.17
N GLY A 81 -17.66 -6.30 23.09
CA GLY A 81 -17.11 -6.20 21.73
C GLY A 81 -16.45 -4.85 21.43
N GLU A 82 -17.01 -3.75 21.92
CA GLU A 82 -16.45 -2.40 21.73
C GLU A 82 -15.31 -2.13 22.71
N GLU A 83 -15.44 -2.53 23.99
CA GLU A 83 -14.36 -2.43 24.98
C GLU A 83 -13.11 -3.23 24.54
N ASP A 84 -13.30 -4.43 23.98
CA ASP A 84 -12.21 -5.27 23.44
C ASP A 84 -11.57 -4.63 22.18
N SER A 85 -12.37 -3.93 21.35
CA SER A 85 -11.89 -3.24 20.15
C SER A 85 -11.08 -1.99 20.50
N GLU A 86 -11.58 -1.15 21.40
CA GLU A 86 -10.87 0.06 21.85
C GLU A 86 -9.61 -0.28 22.65
N GLU A 87 -9.64 -1.34 23.47
CA GLU A 87 -8.43 -1.82 24.15
C GLU A 87 -7.40 -2.37 23.15
N ALA A 88 -7.83 -3.11 22.12
CA ALA A 88 -6.93 -3.56 21.04
C ALA A 88 -6.33 -2.38 20.27
N LYS A 89 -7.13 -1.35 20.01
CA LYS A 89 -6.70 -0.09 19.38
C LYS A 89 -5.65 0.62 20.25
N ARG A 90 -5.90 0.80 21.55
CA ARG A 90 -4.93 1.37 22.52
C ARG A 90 -3.64 0.58 22.60
N ARG A 91 -3.69 -0.76 22.58
CA ARG A 91 -2.49 -1.61 22.56
C ARG A 91 -1.66 -1.40 21.30
N ARG A 92 -2.30 -1.31 20.12
CA ARG A 92 -1.62 -1.02 18.86
C ARG A 92 -0.94 0.35 18.89
N PHE A 93 -1.65 1.36 19.40
CA PHE A 93 -1.10 2.69 19.53
C PHE A 93 0.13 2.72 20.44
N ARG A 94 0.05 2.09 21.62
CA ARG A 94 1.21 1.95 22.53
C ARG A 94 2.40 1.25 21.87
N LEU A 95 2.15 0.20 21.09
CA LEU A 95 3.20 -0.50 20.34
C LEU A 95 3.86 0.45 19.32
N LEU A 96 3.05 1.19 18.56
CA LEU A 96 3.55 2.16 17.57
C LEU A 96 4.36 3.28 18.23
N GLN A 97 3.89 3.82 19.35
CA GLN A 97 4.62 4.81 20.15
C GLN A 97 5.93 4.24 20.70
N SER A 98 5.94 2.99 21.17
CA SER A 98 7.14 2.35 21.71
C SER A 98 8.22 2.08 20.65
N SER A 99 7.82 2.01 19.37
CA SER A 99 8.74 1.88 18.25
C SER A 99 9.36 3.21 17.81
N PHE A 100 8.93 4.34 18.40
CA PHE A 100 9.36 5.66 18.00
C PHE A 100 10.75 5.98 18.55
N GLY A 101 11.71 6.24 17.66
CA GLY A 101 13.10 6.54 17.98
C GLY A 101 13.54 7.95 17.59
N PRO A 102 14.78 8.35 17.91
CA PRO A 102 15.36 9.64 17.50
C PRO A 102 15.34 9.86 15.98
N GLU A 103 15.40 8.80 15.19
CA GLU A 103 15.32 8.81 13.72
C GLU A 103 13.94 9.22 13.18
N ASP A 104 12.89 9.09 13.98
CA ASP A 104 11.51 9.41 13.61
C ASP A 104 11.17 10.89 13.85
N LEU A 105 12.09 11.65 14.46
CA LEU A 105 11.95 13.09 14.63
C LEU A 105 11.98 13.79 13.28
N VAL A 106 10.99 14.64 13.02
CA VAL A 106 10.96 15.46 11.80
C VAL A 106 11.81 16.71 12.04
N ASN A 107 12.80 16.96 11.17
CA ASN A 107 13.55 18.20 11.11
C ASN A 107 13.39 18.85 9.72
N GLU A 108 14.18 19.87 9.38
CA GLU A 108 14.02 20.62 8.12
C GLU A 108 14.33 19.80 6.86
N SER A 109 15.14 18.74 6.96
CA SER A 109 15.72 18.08 5.78
C SER A 109 15.92 16.57 5.88
N ASN A 110 15.48 15.92 6.95
CA ASN A 110 15.57 14.47 7.07
C ASN A 110 14.49 13.74 6.28
N TRP A 111 14.83 12.51 5.91
CA TRP A 111 13.89 11.56 5.36
C TRP A 111 13.01 11.06 6.51
N ILE A 112 11.69 11.05 6.30
CA ILE A 112 10.78 10.47 7.29
C ILE A 112 10.73 8.95 7.14
N THR A 113 10.53 8.27 8.27
CA THR A 113 10.53 6.81 8.38
C THR A 113 9.14 6.22 8.18
N GLY A 114 9.08 4.88 8.01
CA GLY A 114 7.82 4.16 8.01
C GLY A 114 7.07 4.24 9.34
N THR A 115 7.80 4.24 10.48
CA THR A 115 7.21 4.36 11.83
C THR A 115 6.50 5.69 12.00
N PHE A 116 7.15 6.81 11.63
CA PHE A 116 6.52 8.13 11.68
C PHE A 116 5.32 8.23 10.73
N ILE A 117 5.43 7.65 9.52
CA ILE A 117 4.30 7.58 8.58
C ILE A 117 3.12 6.84 9.23
N ASP A 118 3.34 5.67 9.81
CA ASP A 118 2.28 4.88 10.44
C ASP A 118 1.62 5.62 11.63
N LEU A 119 2.39 6.39 12.40
CA LEU A 119 1.85 7.25 13.46
C LEU A 119 0.92 8.33 12.89
N MET A 120 1.32 8.97 11.80
CA MET A 120 0.47 10.00 11.17
C MET A 120 -0.75 9.39 10.50
N LEU A 121 -0.61 8.23 9.84
CA LEU A 121 -1.75 7.48 9.30
C LEU A 121 -2.72 7.06 10.41
N TRP A 122 -2.22 6.70 11.60
CA TRP A 122 -3.05 6.43 12.77
C TRP A 122 -3.88 7.66 13.17
N LYS A 123 -3.28 8.84 13.25
CA LYS A 123 -4.01 10.10 13.50
C LYS A 123 -5.06 10.35 12.43
N PHE A 124 -4.70 10.24 11.15
CA PHE A 124 -5.63 10.42 10.03
C PHE A 124 -6.78 9.41 10.04
N ALA A 125 -6.53 8.16 10.42
CA ALA A 125 -7.60 7.15 10.49
C ALA A 125 -8.62 7.44 11.60
N ASN A 126 -8.20 8.11 12.68
CA ASN A 126 -9.13 8.60 13.71
C ASN A 126 -9.91 9.82 13.23
N GLU A 127 -9.27 10.74 12.51
CA GLU A 127 -9.89 11.97 12.01
C GLU A 127 -10.82 11.72 10.82
N TYR A 128 -10.48 10.77 9.95
CA TYR A 128 -11.17 10.47 8.69
C TYR A 128 -11.69 9.02 8.67
N PRO A 129 -12.76 8.70 9.43
CA PRO A 129 -13.26 7.33 9.58
C PRO A 129 -13.79 6.72 8.27
N ALA A 130 -14.15 7.55 7.29
CA ALA A 130 -14.65 7.16 5.98
C ALA A 130 -13.56 6.63 5.01
N VAL A 131 -12.30 6.58 5.44
CA VAL A 131 -11.17 6.07 4.65
C VAL A 131 -10.40 5.03 5.49
N HIS A 132 -9.93 3.97 4.85
CA HIS A 132 -8.96 3.06 5.46
C HIS A 132 -7.55 3.49 5.10
N PHE A 133 -6.74 3.77 6.11
CA PHE A 133 -5.29 3.99 5.94
C PHE A 133 -4.56 2.70 6.30
N LEU A 134 -3.90 2.06 5.34
CA LEU A 134 -3.18 0.82 5.58
C LEU A 134 -1.76 1.13 6.08
N PRO A 135 -1.21 0.31 7.01
CA PRO A 135 0.13 0.54 7.53
C PRO A 135 1.20 0.36 6.44
N THR A 136 2.35 0.98 6.57
CA THR A 136 3.49 0.84 5.63
C THR A 136 3.94 -0.63 5.49
N ALA A 137 3.77 -1.42 6.55
CA ALA A 137 4.02 -2.86 6.55
C ALA A 137 3.08 -3.67 5.62
N PHE A 138 1.94 -3.10 5.22
CA PHE A 138 0.95 -3.76 4.36
C PHE A 138 1.57 -4.32 3.07
N TYR A 139 2.32 -3.48 2.35
CA TYR A 139 2.93 -3.89 1.09
C TYR A 139 4.09 -4.86 1.33
N HIS A 140 5.07 -4.46 2.15
CA HIS A 140 6.33 -5.17 2.31
C HIS A 140 6.20 -6.52 3.02
N PHE A 141 5.23 -6.65 3.93
CA PHE A 141 5.06 -7.88 4.71
C PHE A 141 3.77 -8.60 4.33
N HIS A 142 2.61 -7.95 4.38
CA HIS A 142 1.34 -8.66 4.24
C HIS A 142 1.09 -9.16 2.82
N LEU A 143 1.22 -8.27 1.82
CA LEU A 143 1.00 -8.65 0.42
C LEU A 143 2.08 -9.60 -0.10
N GLU A 144 3.35 -9.31 0.16
CA GLU A 144 4.44 -10.19 -0.27
C GLU A 144 4.35 -11.59 0.35
N THR A 145 4.00 -11.69 1.65
CA THR A 145 3.83 -13.00 2.31
C THR A 145 2.68 -13.78 1.70
N ALA A 146 1.54 -13.14 1.45
CA ALA A 146 0.40 -13.77 0.78
C ALA A 146 0.80 -14.31 -0.61
N MET A 147 1.66 -13.60 -1.35
CA MET A 147 2.17 -14.06 -2.63
C MET A 147 3.17 -15.22 -2.52
N LYS A 148 4.05 -15.21 -1.51
CA LYS A 148 5.07 -16.26 -1.30
C LYS A 148 4.42 -17.57 -0.85
N VAL A 149 3.48 -17.51 0.09
CA VAL A 149 2.76 -18.69 0.64
C VAL A 149 1.94 -19.40 -0.44
N THR A 150 1.39 -18.65 -1.40
CA THR A 150 0.53 -19.20 -2.46
C THR A 150 1.30 -19.64 -3.71
N GLY A 151 2.63 -19.60 -3.68
CA GLY A 151 3.51 -20.02 -4.78
C GLY A 151 3.62 -19.00 -5.92
N SER A 152 4.75 -19.04 -6.62
CA SER A 152 5.04 -18.18 -7.78
C SER A 152 3.95 -18.28 -8.85
N PRO A 153 3.55 -17.17 -9.49
CA PRO A 153 2.54 -17.19 -10.53
C PRO A 153 2.84 -18.12 -11.73
N TRP A 154 4.09 -18.55 -11.86
CA TRP A 154 4.62 -19.26 -13.02
C TRP A 154 4.61 -20.79 -12.87
N ARG A 155 4.41 -21.35 -11.67
CA ARG A 155 4.20 -22.81 -11.49
C ARG A 155 2.72 -23.17 -11.68
N ARG A 156 2.22 -22.97 -12.90
CA ARG A 156 0.84 -23.33 -13.33
C ARG A 156 0.73 -24.82 -13.67
N ARG A 157 0.66 -25.71 -12.68
CA ARG A 157 0.21 -27.08 -12.98
C ARG A 157 -0.85 -27.66 -12.04
N CYS A 158 -0.96 -27.18 -10.81
CA CYS A 158 -2.10 -27.48 -9.92
C CYS A 158 -2.39 -26.23 -9.07
N ARG A 159 -3.48 -25.49 -9.32
CA ARG A 159 -3.80 -24.26 -8.58
C ARG A 159 -5.14 -24.37 -7.86
N SER A 160 -5.11 -24.28 -6.54
CA SER A 160 -6.17 -23.60 -5.82
C SER A 160 -6.22 -22.15 -6.31
N ARG A 161 -7.37 -21.70 -6.83
CA ARG A 161 -7.60 -20.32 -7.21
C ARG A 161 -7.51 -19.44 -5.95
N ARG A 162 -6.66 -18.40 -5.94
CA ARG A 162 -6.64 -17.44 -4.82
C ARG A 162 -8.01 -16.82 -4.64
N THR A 163 -8.39 -16.60 -3.39
CA THR A 163 -9.69 -16.07 -3.00
C THR A 163 -9.52 -14.85 -2.08
N LYS A 164 -10.59 -14.07 -1.89
CA LYS A 164 -10.60 -12.94 -0.94
C LYS A 164 -10.14 -13.34 0.47
N ARG A 165 -10.37 -14.61 0.88
CA ARG A 165 -10.01 -15.13 2.21
C ARG A 165 -8.51 -15.22 2.44
N ASP A 166 -7.73 -15.28 1.37
CA ASP A 166 -6.25 -15.31 1.44
C ASP A 166 -5.68 -13.93 1.79
N TYR A 167 -6.50 -12.88 1.73
CA TYR A 167 -6.13 -11.50 2.01
C TYR A 167 -6.95 -10.97 3.19
N GLN A 168 -6.44 -11.09 4.42
CA GLN A 168 -7.05 -10.42 5.58
C GLN A 168 -6.29 -9.14 5.90
N VAL A 169 -6.68 -8.06 5.24
CA VAL A 169 -6.04 -6.76 5.41
C VAL A 169 -6.73 -6.00 6.55
N LYS A 170 -5.91 -5.43 7.42
CA LYS A 170 -6.33 -4.52 8.48
C LYS A 170 -5.69 -3.15 8.25
N ASP A 171 -6.45 -2.11 8.51
CA ASP A 171 -5.93 -0.75 8.50
C ASP A 171 -5.09 -0.48 9.76
N VAL A 172 -4.52 0.73 9.85
CA VAL A 172 -3.67 1.12 10.99
C VAL A 172 -4.38 0.98 12.33
N LEU A 173 -5.70 1.27 12.40
CA LEU A 173 -6.50 1.10 13.61
C LEU A 173 -6.83 -0.36 13.94
N GLY A 174 -6.54 -1.29 13.03
CA GLY A 174 -6.87 -2.70 13.16
C GLY A 174 -8.25 -3.07 12.61
N ARG A 175 -8.97 -2.13 11.98
CA ARG A 175 -10.26 -2.40 11.32
C ARG A 175 -10.02 -3.31 10.11
N ILE A 176 -10.82 -4.37 9.99
CA ILE A 176 -10.73 -5.27 8.83
C ILE A 176 -11.28 -4.52 7.61
N VAL A 177 -10.55 -4.58 6.51
CA VAL A 177 -11.02 -4.05 5.22
C VAL A 177 -12.10 -4.99 4.68
N ASP A 178 -13.32 -4.47 4.57
CA ASP A 178 -14.42 -5.15 3.90
C ASP A 178 -14.33 -4.93 2.38
N TYR A 179 -14.03 -6.00 1.64
CA TYR A 179 -13.90 -5.96 0.18
C TYR A 179 -15.23 -5.86 -0.58
N ASP A 180 -16.36 -5.93 0.12
CA ASP A 180 -17.68 -5.73 -0.47
C ASP A 180 -18.18 -4.28 -0.27
N ASN A 181 -17.45 -3.46 0.50
CA ASN A 181 -17.71 -2.04 0.68
C ASN A 181 -16.88 -1.19 -0.31
N ASN A 182 -17.41 0.00 -0.65
CA ASN A 182 -16.78 0.99 -1.52
C ASN A 182 -15.89 1.99 -0.78
N THR A 183 -15.56 1.74 0.49
CA THR A 183 -14.67 2.58 1.29
C THR A 183 -13.30 2.72 0.62
N PRO A 184 -12.82 3.95 0.35
CA PRO A 184 -11.50 4.16 -0.23
C PRO A 184 -10.39 3.63 0.66
N LEU A 185 -9.33 3.12 0.03
CA LEU A 185 -8.12 2.67 0.72
C LEU A 185 -6.95 3.59 0.35
N VAL A 186 -6.17 4.00 1.34
CA VAL A 186 -4.96 4.79 1.17
C VAL A 186 -3.80 4.04 1.79
N PHE A 187 -2.70 3.92 1.07
CA PHE A 187 -1.48 3.28 1.59
C PHE A 187 -0.24 3.85 0.95
N ILE A 188 0.85 3.86 1.70
CA ILE A 188 2.14 4.41 1.30
C ILE A 188 3.13 3.26 1.13
N VAL A 189 3.84 3.25 0.01
CA VAL A 189 4.78 2.21 -0.38
C VAL A 189 6.17 2.81 -0.49
N ASN A 190 7.16 2.15 0.12
CA ASN A 190 8.55 2.45 -0.14
C ASN A 190 9.02 1.66 -1.37
N VAL A 191 9.27 2.34 -2.48
CA VAL A 191 9.82 1.71 -3.68
C VAL A 191 11.34 1.65 -3.52
N ASP A 192 11.87 0.42 -3.59
CA ASP A 192 13.31 0.11 -3.50
C ASP A 192 14.01 0.66 -2.25
N HIS A 193 13.27 0.90 -1.17
CA HIS A 193 13.76 1.48 0.09
C HIS A 193 14.33 2.91 -0.03
N ILE A 194 14.09 3.58 -1.16
CA ILE A 194 14.67 4.90 -1.46
C ILE A 194 13.63 5.98 -1.73
N HIS A 195 12.36 5.60 -1.92
CA HIS A 195 11.36 6.57 -2.36
C HIS A 195 9.94 6.21 -1.95
N TRP A 196 9.22 7.17 -1.37
CA TRP A 196 7.85 6.98 -0.91
C TRP A 196 6.84 7.41 -1.97
N ASN A 197 5.88 6.53 -2.24
CA ASN A 197 4.74 6.78 -3.10
C ASN A 197 3.43 6.50 -2.37
N LEU A 198 2.40 7.30 -2.63
CA LEU A 198 1.07 7.05 -2.10
C LEU A 198 0.17 6.44 -3.18
N PHE A 199 -0.58 5.42 -2.79
CA PHE A 199 -1.63 4.82 -3.58
C PHE A 199 -2.98 5.09 -2.94
N ARG A 200 -3.96 5.45 -3.77
CA ARG A 200 -5.37 5.47 -3.39
C ARG A 200 -6.17 4.52 -4.26
N VAL A 201 -6.88 3.59 -3.62
CA VAL A 201 -7.90 2.77 -4.25
C VAL A 201 -9.22 3.48 -4.07
N GLN A 202 -9.77 4.01 -5.17
CA GLN A 202 -11.08 4.63 -5.19
C GLN A 202 -12.04 3.68 -5.92
N LEU A 203 -13.11 3.25 -5.26
CA LEU A 203 -14.06 2.27 -5.81
C LEU A 203 -15.29 2.91 -6.44
N SER A 204 -15.64 4.14 -6.04
CA SER A 204 -16.80 4.89 -6.51
C SER A 204 -16.41 6.31 -6.96
N PRO A 205 -17.05 6.92 -7.98
CA PRO A 205 -18.09 6.32 -8.84
C PRO A 205 -17.51 5.34 -9.87
N THR A 206 -16.22 5.45 -10.18
CA THR A 206 -15.51 4.56 -11.10
C THR A 206 -14.28 4.00 -10.41
N PRO A 207 -14.12 2.67 -10.35
CA PRO A 207 -12.93 2.04 -9.78
C PRO A 207 -11.64 2.49 -10.48
N LYS A 208 -10.72 3.07 -9.70
CA LYS A 208 -9.42 3.58 -10.13
C LYS A 208 -8.36 3.35 -9.05
N LEU A 209 -7.16 2.96 -9.47
CA LEU A 209 -5.97 2.99 -8.63
C LEU A 209 -5.22 4.28 -8.96
N GLN A 210 -5.03 5.15 -7.99
CA GLN A 210 -4.38 6.44 -8.17
C GLN A 210 -2.98 6.38 -7.57
N LEU A 211 -1.96 6.62 -8.40
CA LEU A 211 -0.57 6.76 -7.98
C LEU A 211 -0.24 8.23 -7.78
N PHE A 212 0.15 8.59 -6.56
CA PHE A 212 0.69 9.89 -6.20
C PHE A 212 2.19 9.75 -6.05
N GLU A 213 2.90 10.08 -7.13
CA GLU A 213 4.36 10.12 -7.21
C GLU A 213 4.80 11.58 -7.06
N PRO A 214 5.37 11.98 -5.89
CA PRO A 214 5.74 13.38 -5.63
C PRO A 214 6.67 13.99 -6.68
N MET A 215 7.53 13.18 -7.31
CA MET A 215 8.45 13.64 -8.35
C MET A 215 7.76 13.88 -9.71
N GLY A 216 6.45 13.64 -9.80
CA GLY A 216 5.64 13.80 -10.99
C GLY A 216 5.60 12.54 -11.85
N ARG A 217 4.91 12.62 -12.99
CA ARG A 217 4.69 11.45 -13.85
C ARG A 217 6.03 10.86 -14.32
N LEU A 218 6.26 9.59 -13.99
CA LEU A 218 7.37 8.81 -14.55
C LEU A 218 7.27 8.83 -16.07
N GLY A 219 8.29 9.38 -16.74
CA GLY A 219 8.33 9.57 -18.19
C GLY A 219 8.23 8.23 -18.91
N SER A 220 7.02 7.83 -19.31
CA SER A 220 6.77 6.61 -20.06
C SER A 220 5.89 6.92 -21.26
N ARG A 221 6.36 6.56 -22.46
CA ARG A 221 5.60 6.65 -23.72
C ARG A 221 4.36 5.75 -23.70
N SER A 222 4.37 4.68 -22.91
CA SER A 222 3.30 3.67 -22.81
C SER A 222 2.38 3.86 -21.60
N GLY A 223 2.58 4.91 -20.80
CA GLY A 223 1.78 5.15 -19.59
C GLY A 223 2.26 4.32 -18.39
N ILE A 224 1.33 4.01 -17.47
CA ILE A 224 1.63 3.31 -16.21
C ILE A 224 1.96 1.86 -16.48
N SER A 225 2.99 1.36 -15.80
CA SER A 225 3.45 -0.02 -15.91
C SER A 225 3.84 -0.57 -14.54
N TYR A 226 4.24 -1.84 -14.51
CA TYR A 226 4.78 -2.46 -13.29
C TYR A 226 6.10 -1.86 -12.78
N ARG A 227 6.70 -0.91 -13.50
CA ARG A 227 7.80 -0.08 -12.98
C ARG A 227 7.31 0.97 -11.98
N SER A 228 6.05 1.36 -12.06
CA SER A 228 5.44 2.41 -11.24
C SER A 228 4.50 1.86 -10.18
N VAL A 229 3.99 0.64 -10.39
CA VAL A 229 3.01 -0.01 -9.51
C VAL A 229 3.48 -1.44 -9.23
N PRO A 230 3.63 -1.84 -7.96
CA PRO A 230 4.01 -3.20 -7.65
C PRO A 230 3.00 -4.25 -8.15
N ARG A 231 3.49 -5.35 -8.72
CA ARG A 231 2.65 -6.47 -9.18
C ARG A 231 1.73 -7.02 -8.09
N ALA A 232 2.25 -7.10 -6.86
CA ALA A 232 1.52 -7.59 -5.70
C ALA A 232 0.24 -6.79 -5.43
N VAL A 233 0.29 -5.47 -5.62
CA VAL A 233 -0.87 -4.59 -5.46
C VAL A 233 -1.92 -4.90 -6.51
N ILE A 234 -1.53 -5.02 -7.78
CA ILE A 234 -2.46 -5.34 -8.87
C ILE A 234 -3.10 -6.72 -8.66
N GLU A 235 -2.32 -7.75 -8.33
CA GLU A 235 -2.85 -9.10 -8.09
C GLU A 235 -3.82 -9.15 -6.91
N TRP A 236 -3.51 -8.44 -5.82
CA TRP A 236 -4.40 -8.33 -4.67
C TRP A 236 -5.74 -7.66 -5.05
N LEU A 237 -5.69 -6.56 -5.80
CA LEU A 237 -6.88 -5.85 -6.24
C LEU A 237 -7.71 -6.67 -7.24
N ASP A 238 -7.08 -7.38 -8.17
CA ASP A 238 -7.78 -8.26 -9.13
C ASP A 238 -8.53 -9.40 -8.41
N VAL A 239 -8.03 -9.86 -7.26
CA VAL A 239 -8.72 -10.88 -6.43
C VAL A 239 -9.80 -10.26 -5.54
N CYS A 240 -9.50 -9.16 -4.87
CA CYS A 240 -10.37 -8.61 -3.82
C CYS A 240 -11.48 -7.71 -4.36
N TYR A 241 -11.20 -6.98 -5.44
CA TYR A 241 -12.11 -6.05 -6.09
C TYR A 241 -12.18 -6.32 -7.60
N PRO A 242 -12.63 -7.51 -8.04
CA PRO A 242 -12.54 -7.92 -9.44
C PRO A 242 -13.22 -6.92 -10.38
N GLN A 243 -12.56 -6.63 -11.50
CA GLN A 243 -13.01 -5.68 -12.52
C GLN A 243 -13.06 -6.37 -13.89
N HIS A 244 -13.92 -5.89 -14.81
CA HIS A 244 -13.99 -6.42 -16.19
C HIS A 244 -12.63 -6.32 -16.94
N LYS A 245 -11.79 -5.36 -16.56
CA LYS A 245 -10.42 -5.16 -17.03
C LYS A 245 -9.48 -5.22 -15.84
N CYS A 246 -8.22 -5.62 -16.04
CA CYS A 246 -7.26 -5.71 -14.93
C CYS A 246 -7.06 -4.34 -14.24
N TRP A 247 -6.72 -4.36 -12.95
CA TRP A 247 -6.50 -3.13 -12.18
C TRP A 247 -5.36 -2.26 -12.71
N LEU A 248 -4.39 -2.85 -13.41
CA LEU A 248 -3.32 -2.06 -14.05
C LEU A 248 -3.88 -1.08 -15.09
N GLU A 249 -4.85 -1.50 -15.91
CA GLU A 249 -5.53 -0.61 -16.88
C GLU A 249 -6.37 0.49 -16.21
N ARG A 250 -6.78 0.28 -14.96
CA ARG A 250 -7.50 1.27 -14.15
C ARG A 250 -6.57 2.16 -13.33
N THR A 251 -5.26 1.97 -13.47
CA THR A 251 -4.30 2.81 -12.76
C THR A 251 -4.13 4.13 -13.48
N VAL A 252 -4.10 5.22 -12.73
CA VAL A 252 -3.83 6.58 -13.23
C VAL A 252 -2.76 7.27 -12.38
N SER A 253 -1.99 8.15 -13.00
CA SER A 253 -1.09 9.05 -12.29
C SER A 253 -1.94 10.19 -11.76
N ALA A 254 -2.18 10.24 -10.45
CA ALA A 254 -2.95 11.32 -9.85
C ALA A 254 -2.19 12.63 -9.91
N ILE A 255 -0.87 12.56 -9.70
CA ILE A 255 0.05 13.68 -9.86
C ILE A 255 0.69 13.60 -11.24
N THR A 256 0.63 14.68 -12.00
CA THR A 256 1.24 14.76 -13.34
C THR A 256 2.49 15.62 -13.36
N ASN A 257 2.49 16.69 -12.56
CA ASN A 257 3.59 17.64 -12.47
C ASN A 257 4.51 17.27 -11.32
N LYS A 258 5.80 17.65 -11.42
CA LYS A 258 6.73 17.50 -10.30
C LYS A 258 6.31 18.45 -9.17
N GLN A 259 5.86 17.89 -8.04
CA GLN A 259 5.43 18.67 -6.86
C GLN A 259 6.52 18.73 -5.80
N GLN A 260 7.29 17.65 -5.62
CA GLN A 260 8.51 17.63 -4.81
C GLN A 260 9.71 18.06 -5.64
N VAL A 261 10.47 19.02 -5.12
CA VAL A 261 11.75 19.49 -5.65
C VAL A 261 12.91 19.03 -4.78
N SER A 262 12.73 18.95 -3.46
CA SER A 262 13.76 18.51 -2.51
C SER A 262 14.05 17.01 -2.65
N GLY A 263 15.19 16.54 -2.12
CA GLY A 263 15.58 15.11 -2.18
C GLY A 263 15.00 14.23 -1.07
N PHE A 264 14.26 14.80 -0.12
CA PHE A 264 13.92 14.15 1.17
C PHE A 264 12.44 14.26 1.55
N ASP A 265 11.63 15.01 0.81
CA ASP A 265 10.23 15.26 1.17
C ASP A 265 9.23 14.23 0.62
N CYS A 266 9.66 13.16 -0.05
CA CYS A 266 8.73 12.19 -0.66
C CYS A 266 7.75 11.60 0.34
N GLY A 267 8.22 11.28 1.55
CA GLY A 267 7.33 10.82 2.62
C GLY A 267 6.40 11.93 3.13
N VAL A 268 6.88 13.16 3.28
CA VAL A 268 6.05 14.30 3.74
C VAL A 268 4.96 14.61 2.72
N ALA A 269 5.30 14.59 1.43
CA ALA A 269 4.35 14.73 0.34
C ALA A 269 3.29 13.62 0.41
N CYS A 270 3.69 12.37 0.62
CA CYS A 270 2.76 11.26 0.81
C CYS A 270 1.82 11.47 2.00
N LEU A 271 2.29 11.97 3.14
CA LEU A 271 1.43 12.29 4.27
C LEU A 271 0.46 13.43 3.97
N LEU A 272 0.90 14.48 3.26
CA LEU A 272 0.03 15.56 2.81
C LEU A 272 -1.06 15.03 1.85
N TYR A 273 -0.70 14.16 0.91
CA TYR A 273 -1.66 13.51 0.03
C TYR A 273 -2.65 12.63 0.81
N ALA A 274 -2.17 11.89 1.82
CA ALA A 274 -3.02 11.05 2.67
C ALA A 274 -4.06 11.89 3.44
N ASP A 275 -3.62 12.98 4.05
CA ASP A 275 -4.49 13.95 4.72
C ASP A 275 -5.55 14.52 3.76
N LYS A 276 -5.14 14.95 2.57
CA LYS A 276 -6.04 15.48 1.53
C LYS A 276 -7.03 14.43 1.02
N CYS A 277 -6.59 13.17 0.87
CA CYS A 277 -7.47 12.05 0.56
C CYS A 277 -8.47 11.77 1.68
N GLY A 278 -8.05 11.86 2.94
CA GLY A 278 -8.91 11.72 4.12
C GLY A 278 -10.02 12.78 4.16
N ARG A 279 -9.69 14.01 3.76
CA ARG A 279 -10.65 15.12 3.56
C ARG A 279 -11.57 14.97 2.35
N GLY A 280 -11.42 13.89 1.58
CA GLY A 280 -12.24 13.61 0.40
C GLY A 280 -11.83 14.37 -0.87
N GLN A 281 -10.66 15.03 -0.89
CA GLN A 281 -10.21 15.71 -2.10
C GLN A 281 -9.91 14.72 -3.23
N THR A 282 -10.25 15.11 -4.45
CA THR A 282 -9.97 14.37 -5.69
C THR A 282 -8.49 14.40 -6.06
N GLY A 283 -8.07 13.49 -6.94
CA GLY A 283 -6.67 13.49 -7.41
C GLY A 283 -6.34 14.76 -8.20
N GLU A 284 -7.33 15.29 -8.93
CA GLU A 284 -7.25 16.50 -9.72
C GLU A 284 -7.08 17.76 -8.84
N GLU A 285 -7.82 17.86 -7.73
CA GLU A 285 -7.65 18.93 -6.74
C GLU A 285 -6.26 18.89 -6.11
N ILE A 286 -5.82 17.71 -5.65
CA ILE A 286 -4.48 17.54 -5.06
C ILE A 286 -3.38 17.88 -6.07
N ASN A 287 -3.51 17.46 -7.34
CA ASN A 287 -2.54 17.76 -8.40
C ASN A 287 -2.42 19.27 -8.68
N LYS A 288 -3.52 20.02 -8.49
CA LYS A 288 -3.59 21.46 -8.73
C LYS A 288 -3.09 22.29 -7.53
N GLU A 289 -3.40 21.87 -6.31
CA GLU A 289 -3.19 22.65 -5.10
C GLU A 289 -1.84 22.37 -4.41
N VAL A 290 -1.28 21.18 -4.58
CA VAL A 290 -0.05 20.79 -3.89
C VAL A 290 1.17 21.12 -4.75
N ASP A 291 2.13 21.79 -4.13
CA ASP A 291 3.45 22.09 -4.66
C ASP A 291 4.51 21.95 -3.56
N GLN A 292 5.76 22.28 -3.86
CA GLN A 292 6.86 22.19 -2.89
C GLN A 292 6.62 23.12 -1.68
N GLN A 293 6.00 24.28 -1.87
CA GLN A 293 5.73 25.20 -0.76
C GLN A 293 4.70 24.60 0.21
N ALA A 294 3.65 23.96 -0.32
CA ALA A 294 2.66 23.25 0.48
C ALA A 294 3.32 22.08 1.25
N ILE A 295 4.18 21.31 0.59
CA ILE A 295 4.91 20.19 1.22
C ILE A 295 5.82 20.69 2.35
N THR A 296 6.61 21.72 2.11
CA THR A 296 7.49 22.32 3.13
C THR A 296 6.70 22.94 4.29
N SER A 297 5.58 23.59 4.00
CA SER A 297 4.68 24.13 5.04
C SER A 297 4.10 23.00 5.90
N PHE A 298 3.73 21.89 5.26
CA PHE A 298 3.24 20.71 5.98
C PHE A 298 4.32 20.06 6.85
N ARG A 299 5.57 19.96 6.37
CA ARG A 299 6.71 19.52 7.20
C ARG A 299 6.82 20.34 8.49
N LYS A 300 6.74 21.66 8.40
CA LYS A 300 6.79 22.54 9.57
C LYS A 300 5.63 22.31 10.54
N GLN A 301 4.44 22.04 10.02
CA GLN A 301 3.28 21.67 10.86
C GLN A 301 3.53 20.34 11.60
N LEU A 302 4.08 19.33 10.91
CA LEU A 302 4.43 18.05 11.53
C LEU A 302 5.49 18.22 12.64
N GLN A 303 6.49 19.09 12.43
CA GLN A 303 7.48 19.43 13.45
C GLN A 303 6.84 20.08 14.69
N LEU A 304 5.97 21.07 14.48
CA LEU A 304 5.26 21.76 15.57
C LEU A 304 4.38 20.78 16.36
N GLN A 305 3.65 19.91 15.67
CA GLN A 305 2.81 18.89 16.32
C GLN A 305 3.60 17.90 17.19
N LEU A 306 4.89 17.68 16.90
CA LEU A 306 5.78 16.85 17.70
C LEU A 306 6.48 17.65 18.82
N GLY A 307 6.79 18.92 18.56
CA GLY A 307 7.45 19.82 19.50
C GLY A 307 6.53 20.38 20.60
N GLU A 308 5.29 20.72 20.26
CA GLU A 308 4.27 21.20 21.22
C GLU A 308 3.74 20.06 22.10
N ASN A 309 3.70 18.84 21.57
CA ASN A 309 3.25 17.65 22.29
C ASN A 309 4.43 16.83 22.81
N GLY A 310 5.52 17.45 23.29
CA GLY A 310 6.74 16.75 23.73
C GLY A 310 6.44 15.41 24.40
N MET A 311 6.51 14.32 23.64
CA MET A 311 6.19 12.95 24.07
C MET A 311 4.82 12.73 24.75
N VAL A 312 3.85 13.65 24.65
CA VAL A 312 2.47 13.49 25.12
C VAL A 312 1.56 13.36 23.91
N LEU A 313 1.62 12.19 23.29
CA LEU A 313 0.65 11.77 22.30
C LEU A 313 -0.51 11.11 23.07
N ASP A 314 -1.48 11.91 23.48
CA ASP A 314 -2.68 11.42 24.16
C ASP A 314 -3.43 10.44 23.23
N GLY A 315 -3.72 9.26 23.77
CA GLY A 315 -4.31 8.12 23.08
C GLY A 315 -5.78 7.89 23.38
#